data_AF-A0A7Y2G7P4-F1
#
_entry.id   AF-A0A7Y2G7P4-F1
#
_cell.length_a   1.000
_cell.length_b   1.000
_cell.length_c   1.000
_cell.angle_alpha   90.00
_cell.angle_beta   90.00
_cell.angle_gamma   90.00
#
_symmetry.space_group_name_H-M   'P 1'
#
loop_
_entity.id
_entity.type
_entity.pdbx_description
1 polymer ?
#
loop_
_entity_poly.entity_id
_entity_poly.type
_entity_poly.pdbx_seq_one_letter_code
_entity_poly.pdbx_strand_id
1 'polypeptide(L)'
;MIRSASIAFWTFVTPVMASRSVRIGVLLAVFFVLGVAGVRFSGLFPDRMVIASLEAARHFLVMIGLPVAAIILSDTALRDGIQHRTLLYSLLGPVPRPTLAIVRTGATAALVGAFVGSLLLISRGLLGSAGDGAVALAREILAVLVGGAAYTAMFGFIHLINRRGLIAGLVLLFLIDLPLGRVPFGIRNLSPSY
;
A
#
# COMPACT_ATOMS: atom_id res chain seq x y z
N MET A 1 -25.90 9.84 7.37
CA MET A 1 -24.78 9.23 6.62
C MET A 1 -23.43 9.38 7.33
N ILE A 2 -23.05 10.58 7.79
CA ILE A 2 -21.74 10.82 8.44
C ILE A 2 -21.47 9.91 9.66
N ARG A 3 -22.47 9.75 10.56
CA ARG A 3 -22.33 8.87 11.74
C ARG A 3 -22.13 7.39 11.37
N SER A 4 -22.82 6.89 10.34
CA SER A 4 -22.68 5.51 9.89
C SER A 4 -21.30 5.24 9.29
N ALA A 5 -20.77 6.22 8.54
CA ALA A 5 -19.43 6.13 7.94
C ALA A 5 -18.33 6.20 9.01
N SER A 6 -18.45 7.05 10.03
CA SER A 6 -17.47 7.13 11.11
C SER A 6 -17.44 5.86 11.95
N ILE A 7 -18.60 5.29 12.28
CA ILE A 7 -18.69 4.00 12.99
C ILE A 7 -17.99 2.91 12.16
N ALA A 8 -18.33 2.79 10.88
CA ALA A 8 -17.69 1.81 9.98
C ALA A 8 -16.16 1.98 9.90
N PHE A 9 -15.68 3.23 9.86
CA PHE A 9 -14.25 3.53 9.79
C PHE A 9 -13.52 3.08 11.06
N TRP A 10 -14.01 3.47 12.23
CA TRP A 10 -13.37 3.11 13.50
C TRP A 10 -13.46 1.62 13.80
N THR A 11 -14.59 0.97 13.46
CA THR A 11 -14.71 -0.49 13.54
C THR A 11 -13.69 -1.20 12.66
N PHE A 12 -13.31 -0.59 11.54
CA PHE A 12 -12.31 -1.15 10.63
C PHE A 12 -10.86 -0.90 11.08
N VAL A 13 -10.51 0.35 11.39
CA VAL A 13 -9.11 0.74 11.64
C VAL A 13 -8.60 0.20 12.99
N THR A 14 -9.43 0.19 14.02
CA THR A 14 -9.03 -0.22 15.37
C THR A 14 -8.47 -1.66 15.42
N PRO A 15 -9.16 -2.69 14.89
CA PRO A 15 -8.61 -4.06 14.88
C PRO A 15 -7.37 -4.20 14.00
N VAL A 16 -7.33 -3.51 12.85
CA VAL A 16 -6.16 -3.53 11.96
C VAL A 16 -4.92 -2.99 12.69
N MET A 17 -5.04 -1.86 13.39
CA MET A 17 -3.95 -1.27 14.19
C MET A 17 -3.60 -2.10 15.43
N ALA A 18 -4.57 -2.84 15.98
CA ALA A 18 -4.34 -3.76 17.08
C ALA A 18 -3.66 -5.07 16.65
N SER A 19 -3.69 -5.40 15.34
CA SER A 19 -3.14 -6.66 14.84
C SER A 19 -1.62 -6.74 15.06
N ARG A 20 -1.16 -7.93 15.47
CA ARG A 20 0.27 -8.19 15.66
C ARG A 20 1.06 -8.02 14.36
N SER A 21 0.47 -8.43 13.24
CA SER A 21 1.08 -8.34 11.92
C SER A 21 1.38 -6.90 11.51
N VAL A 22 0.46 -5.96 11.77
CA VAL A 22 0.69 -4.53 11.49
C VAL A 22 1.78 -3.98 12.39
N ARG A 23 1.77 -4.31 13.70
CA ARG A 23 2.82 -3.85 14.62
C ARG A 23 4.21 -4.36 14.23
N ILE A 24 4.32 -5.64 13.89
CA ILE A 24 5.58 -6.24 13.43
C ILE A 24 6.01 -5.59 12.11
N GLY A 25 5.08 -5.37 11.18
CA GLY A 25 5.36 -4.70 9.91
C GLY A 25 5.87 -3.27 10.10
N VAL A 26 5.25 -2.50 11.00
CA VAL A 26 5.70 -1.14 11.35
C VAL A 26 7.09 -1.17 11.98
N LEU A 27 7.35 -2.09 12.92
CA LEU A 27 8.68 -2.23 13.54
C LEU A 27 9.76 -2.61 12.52
N LEU A 28 9.46 -3.53 11.59
CA LEU A 28 10.38 -3.90 10.52
C LEU A 28 10.63 -2.72 9.57
N ALA A 29 9.60 -1.96 9.22
CA ALA A 29 9.74 -0.77 8.38
C ALA A 29 10.60 0.30 9.07
N VAL A 30 10.37 0.56 10.36
CA VAL A 30 11.19 1.49 11.16
C VAL A 30 12.64 1.00 11.25
N PHE A 31 12.85 -0.28 11.54
CA PHE A 31 14.19 -0.87 11.58
C PHE A 31 14.91 -0.73 10.24
N PHE A 32 14.24 -1.00 9.13
CA PHE A 32 14.79 -0.83 7.79
C PHE A 32 15.16 0.63 7.52
N VAL A 33 14.28 1.57 7.83
CA VAL A 33 14.54 3.01 7.65
C VAL A 33 15.73 3.46 8.50
N LEU A 34 15.80 3.06 9.76
CA LEU A 34 16.93 3.40 10.65
C LEU A 34 18.24 2.78 10.17
N GLY A 35 18.20 1.54 9.68
CA GLY A 35 19.36 0.88 9.08
C GLY A 35 19.88 1.64 7.87
N VAL A 36 19.00 2.02 6.95
CA VAL A 36 19.33 2.80 5.75
C VAL A 36 19.86 4.18 6.11
N ALA A 37 19.22 4.87 7.06
CA ALA A 37 19.70 6.16 7.57
C ALA A 37 21.08 6.03 8.23
N GLY A 38 21.29 5.00 9.06
CA GLY A 38 22.58 4.71 9.68
C GLY A 38 23.68 4.51 8.65
N VAL A 39 23.43 3.70 7.61
CA VAL A 39 24.36 3.52 6.49
C VAL A 39 24.66 4.85 5.80
N ARG A 40 23.63 5.65 5.50
CA ARG A 40 23.77 6.97 4.84
C ARG A 40 24.62 7.96 5.64
N PHE A 41 24.44 8.01 6.95
CA PHE A 41 25.13 8.96 7.84
C PHE A 41 26.47 8.45 8.37
N SER A 42 26.73 7.14 8.31
CA SER A 42 27.99 6.55 8.76
C SER A 42 29.20 6.88 7.89
N GLY A 43 28.98 7.31 6.64
CA GLY A 43 30.07 7.57 5.68
C GLY A 43 30.84 6.32 5.23
N LEU A 44 30.35 5.11 5.58
CA LEU A 44 31.02 3.84 5.28
C LEU A 44 31.09 3.52 3.79
N PHE A 45 30.19 4.10 2.99
CA PHE A 45 30.11 3.87 1.55
C PHE A 45 30.20 5.20 0.78
N PRO A 46 30.71 5.17 -0.47
CA PRO A 46 30.69 6.34 -1.33
C PRO A 46 29.25 6.84 -1.55
N ASP A 47 29.03 8.16 -1.41
CA ASP A 47 27.69 8.77 -1.51
C ASP A 47 26.95 8.39 -2.80
N ARG A 48 27.67 8.29 -3.93
CA ARG A 48 27.09 7.92 -5.23
C ARG A 48 26.43 6.54 -5.21
N MET A 49 27.02 5.59 -4.49
CA MET A 49 26.49 4.22 -4.39
C MET A 49 25.24 4.19 -3.51
N VAL A 50 25.24 4.95 -2.40
CA VAL A 50 24.09 5.07 -1.50
C VAL A 50 22.92 5.75 -2.21
N ILE A 51 23.16 6.84 -2.93
CA ILE A 51 22.14 7.58 -3.69
C ILE A 51 21.50 6.67 -4.76
N ALA A 52 22.31 5.98 -5.57
CA ALA A 52 21.80 5.06 -6.59
C ALA A 52 20.96 3.92 -5.97
N SER A 53 21.36 3.40 -4.80
CA SER A 53 20.60 2.37 -4.10
C SER A 53 19.26 2.89 -3.54
N LEU A 54 19.21 4.13 -3.07
CA LEU A 54 17.99 4.79 -2.58
C LEU A 54 17.02 5.09 -3.73
N GLU A 55 17.52 5.53 -4.88
CA GLU A 55 16.69 5.74 -6.08
C GLU A 55 16.11 4.42 -6.60
N ALA A 56 16.92 3.35 -6.65
CA ALA A 56 16.45 2.02 -7.02
C ALA A 56 15.39 1.50 -6.02
N ALA A 57 15.63 1.67 -4.72
CA ALA A 57 14.66 1.31 -3.68
C ALA A 57 13.35 2.10 -3.80
N ARG A 58 13.43 3.40 -4.09
CA ARG A 58 12.26 4.26 -4.33
C ARG A 58 11.45 3.78 -5.53
N HIS A 59 12.09 3.48 -6.65
CA HIS A 59 11.39 2.95 -7.83
C HIS A 59 10.74 1.59 -7.56
N PHE A 60 11.46 0.71 -6.86
CA PHE A 60 10.95 -0.59 -6.43
C PHE A 60 9.75 -0.47 -5.48
N LEU A 61 9.76 0.48 -4.55
CA LEU A 61 8.65 0.74 -3.63
C LEU A 61 7.37 1.15 -4.36
N VAL A 62 7.47 1.98 -5.41
CA VAL A 62 6.31 2.38 -6.20
C VAL A 62 5.82 1.23 -7.08
N MET A 63 6.74 0.56 -7.79
CA MET A 63 6.39 -0.49 -8.75
C MET A 63 5.87 -1.78 -8.11
N ILE A 64 6.51 -2.23 -7.03
CA ILE A 64 6.22 -3.52 -6.39
C ILE A 64 5.67 -3.30 -4.98
N GLY A 65 6.26 -2.37 -4.22
CA GLY A 65 5.83 -2.11 -2.85
C GLY A 65 4.36 -1.69 -2.76
N LEU A 66 3.91 -0.80 -3.63
CA LEU A 66 2.53 -0.31 -3.66
C LEU A 66 1.50 -1.42 -3.95
N PRO A 67 1.59 -2.20 -5.05
CA PRO A 67 0.64 -3.27 -5.30
C PRO A 67 0.72 -4.37 -4.25
N VAL A 68 1.92 -4.74 -3.76
CA VAL A 68 2.06 -5.75 -2.71
C VAL A 68 1.39 -5.28 -1.41
N ALA A 69 1.60 -4.03 -0.99
CA ALA A 69 0.94 -3.46 0.17
C ALA A 69 -0.59 -3.47 -0.01
N ALA A 70 -1.08 -3.13 -1.20
CA ALA A 70 -2.50 -3.17 -1.52
C ALA A 70 -3.09 -4.59 -1.49
N ILE A 71 -2.39 -5.61 -2.02
CA ILE A 71 -2.81 -7.01 -1.94
C ILE A 71 -2.94 -7.43 -0.48
N ILE A 72 -1.92 -7.19 0.33
CA ILE A 72 -1.86 -7.65 1.72
C ILE A 72 -2.93 -6.96 2.56
N LEU A 73 -3.01 -5.62 2.49
CA LEU A 73 -3.95 -4.84 3.31
C LEU A 73 -5.41 -5.03 2.88
N SER A 74 -5.68 -5.38 1.62
CA SER A 74 -7.04 -5.71 1.18
C SER A 74 -7.52 -7.08 1.69
N ASP A 75 -6.61 -8.05 1.87
CA ASP A 75 -6.91 -9.39 2.41
C ASP A 75 -7.19 -9.37 3.92
N THR A 76 -6.33 -8.72 4.71
CA THR A 76 -6.37 -8.77 6.19
C THR A 76 -7.75 -8.42 6.74
N ALA A 77 -8.36 -7.39 6.17
CA ALA A 77 -9.68 -6.91 6.49
C ALA A 77 -10.80 -7.94 6.28
N LEU A 78 -10.71 -8.76 5.22
CA LEU A 78 -11.71 -9.79 4.91
C LEU A 78 -11.47 -11.02 5.77
N ARG A 79 -10.20 -11.37 5.92
CA ARG A 79 -9.75 -12.59 6.59
C ARG A 79 -10.01 -12.56 8.08
N ASP A 80 -9.78 -11.44 8.75
CA ASP A 80 -10.09 -11.29 10.19
C ASP A 80 -11.58 -11.48 10.46
N GLY A 81 -12.44 -10.91 9.61
CA GLY A 81 -13.90 -11.08 9.72
C GLY A 81 -14.37 -12.52 9.51
N ILE A 82 -13.69 -13.28 8.63
CA ILE A 82 -13.95 -14.71 8.44
C ILE A 82 -13.45 -15.52 9.63
N GLN A 83 -12.21 -15.28 10.06
CA GLN A 83 -11.56 -16.05 11.12
C GLN A 83 -12.27 -15.94 12.46
N HIS A 84 -12.71 -14.73 12.82
CA HIS A 84 -13.39 -14.48 14.08
C HIS A 84 -14.91 -14.70 14.02
N ARG A 85 -15.44 -15.14 12.87
CA ARG A 85 -16.89 -15.27 12.61
C ARG A 85 -17.67 -13.96 12.86
N THR A 86 -16.99 -12.82 12.78
CA THR A 86 -17.55 -11.50 13.08
C THR A 86 -18.11 -10.79 11.85
N LEU A 87 -17.88 -11.32 10.65
CA LEU A 87 -18.43 -10.79 9.40
C LEU A 87 -19.95 -10.59 9.47
N LEU A 88 -20.68 -11.52 10.10
CA LEU A 88 -22.13 -11.45 10.26
C LEU A 88 -22.55 -10.31 11.20
N TYR A 89 -21.77 -10.00 12.24
CA TYR A 89 -22.11 -8.89 13.14
C TYR A 89 -22.06 -7.54 12.44
N SER A 90 -21.10 -7.33 11.53
CA SER A 90 -21.06 -6.12 10.70
C SER A 90 -22.24 -6.05 9.72
N LEU A 91 -22.76 -7.20 9.27
CA LEU A 91 -23.90 -7.28 8.35
C LEU A 91 -25.26 -7.14 9.04
N LEU A 92 -25.34 -7.47 10.33
CA LEU A 92 -26.53 -7.31 11.17
C LEU A 92 -26.63 -5.92 11.81
N GLY A 93 -25.54 -5.14 11.74
CA GLY A 93 -25.50 -3.78 12.25
C GLY A 93 -26.37 -2.81 11.44
N PRO A 94 -26.63 -1.60 11.98
CA PRO A 94 -27.49 -0.59 11.35
C PRO A 94 -26.84 0.08 10.11
N VAL A 95 -25.64 -0.35 9.70
CA VAL A 95 -24.87 0.27 8.62
C VAL A 95 -25.16 -0.47 7.31
N PRO A 96 -25.58 0.22 6.24
CA PRO A 96 -25.85 -0.43 4.97
C PRO A 96 -24.55 -0.99 4.35
N ARG A 97 -24.66 -2.16 3.72
CA ARG A 97 -23.56 -2.88 3.04
C ARG A 97 -22.70 -2.02 2.11
N PRO A 98 -23.26 -1.15 1.22
CA PRO A 98 -22.42 -0.32 0.35
C PRO A 98 -21.54 0.66 1.14
N THR A 99 -22.03 1.20 2.27
CA THR A 99 -21.22 2.09 3.12
C THR A 99 -20.05 1.34 3.76
N LEU A 100 -20.27 0.11 4.23
CA LEU A 100 -19.18 -0.72 4.76
C LEU A 100 -18.11 -1.00 3.70
N ALA A 101 -18.52 -1.34 2.48
CA ALA A 101 -17.61 -1.61 1.38
C ALA A 101 -16.80 -0.35 1.00
N ILE A 102 -17.45 0.79 0.81
CA ILE A 102 -16.80 2.05 0.44
C ILE A 102 -15.83 2.51 1.52
N VAL A 103 -16.26 2.53 2.78
CA VAL A 103 -15.41 2.99 3.90
C VAL A 103 -14.21 2.07 4.07
N ARG A 104 -14.39 0.76 3.92
CA ARG A 104 -13.28 -0.20 3.98
C ARG A 104 -12.29 0.00 2.82
N THR A 105 -12.76 0.10 1.59
CA THR A 105 -11.89 0.32 0.42
C THR A 105 -11.16 1.66 0.55
N GLY A 106 -11.85 2.72 0.98
CA GLY A 106 -11.25 4.03 1.22
C GLY A 106 -10.21 3.99 2.35
N ALA A 107 -10.51 3.33 3.46
CA ALA A 107 -9.58 3.21 4.58
C ALA A 107 -8.35 2.38 4.22
N THR A 108 -8.51 1.26 3.50
CA THR A 108 -7.37 0.46 3.01
C THR A 108 -6.52 1.24 2.01
N ALA A 109 -7.13 1.96 1.06
CA ALA A 109 -6.42 2.85 0.15
C ALA A 109 -5.63 3.94 0.91
N ALA A 110 -6.24 4.56 1.91
CA ALA A 110 -5.59 5.56 2.74
C ALA A 110 -4.41 4.99 3.54
N LEU A 111 -4.54 3.78 4.09
CA LEU A 111 -3.45 3.11 4.81
C LEU A 111 -2.29 2.73 3.88
N VAL A 112 -2.59 2.20 2.70
CA VAL A 112 -1.57 1.89 1.68
C VAL A 112 -0.86 3.17 1.24
N GLY A 113 -1.63 4.22 0.93
CA GLY A 113 -1.09 5.51 0.50
C GLY A 113 -0.26 6.17 1.59
N ALA A 114 -0.70 6.13 2.85
CA ALA A 114 0.06 6.66 3.98
C ALA A 114 1.36 5.87 4.20
N PHE A 115 1.31 4.55 4.16
CA PHE A 115 2.48 3.70 4.34
C PHE A 115 3.53 3.94 3.24
N VAL A 116 3.16 3.79 1.97
CA VAL A 116 4.10 3.97 0.85
C VAL A 116 4.51 5.44 0.72
N GLY A 117 3.59 6.38 0.89
CA GLY A 117 3.88 7.81 0.88
C GLY A 117 4.86 8.24 1.96
N SER A 118 4.76 7.67 3.18
CA SER A 118 5.72 7.93 4.25
C SER A 118 7.12 7.44 3.90
N LEU A 119 7.25 6.24 3.31
CA LEU A 119 8.54 5.70 2.88
C LEU A 119 9.17 6.54 1.77
N LEU A 120 8.35 7.06 0.84
CA LEU A 120 8.83 7.97 -0.20
C LEU A 120 9.33 9.29 0.38
N LEU A 121 8.59 9.91 1.29
CA LEU A 121 9.01 11.14 1.97
C LEU A 121 10.33 10.95 2.73
N ILE A 122 10.46 9.83 3.46
CA ILE A 122 11.69 9.46 4.17
C ILE A 122 12.83 9.28 3.17
N SER A 123 12.64 8.51 2.09
CA SER A 123 13.69 8.27 1.09
C SER A 123 14.18 9.57 0.44
N ARG A 124 13.27 10.52 0.18
CA ARG A 124 13.60 11.83 -0.38
C ARG A 124 14.34 12.72 0.61
N GLY A 125 13.93 12.70 1.88
CA GLY A 125 14.66 13.36 2.96
C GLY A 125 16.09 12.85 3.11
N LEU A 126 16.30 11.53 2.99
CA LEU A 126 17.62 10.90 3.06
C LEU A 126 18.50 11.17 1.83
N LEU A 127 17.88 11.33 0.65
CA LEU A 127 18.57 11.72 -0.58
C LEU A 127 19.04 13.19 -0.55
N GLY A 128 18.50 14.01 0.37
CA GLY A 128 18.83 15.43 0.45
C GLY A 128 18.49 16.18 -0.83
N SER A 129 17.42 15.77 -1.55
CA SER A 129 17.09 16.30 -2.87
C SER A 129 16.66 17.77 -2.78
N ALA A 130 17.62 18.68 -2.77
CA ALA A 130 17.40 20.13 -2.80
C ALA A 130 16.89 20.62 -4.17
N GLY A 131 16.89 19.77 -5.21
CA GLY A 131 16.63 20.15 -6.59
C GLY A 131 15.25 19.77 -7.17
N ASP A 132 14.61 18.70 -6.70
CA ASP A 132 13.28 18.32 -7.22
C ASP A 132 12.20 19.15 -6.52
N GLY A 133 11.64 20.12 -7.25
CA GLY A 133 10.64 21.06 -6.73
C GLY A 133 9.38 20.39 -6.16
N ALA A 134 8.62 21.16 -5.36
CA ALA A 134 7.38 20.73 -4.71
C ALA A 134 6.38 20.05 -5.67
N VAL A 135 6.42 20.41 -6.95
CA VAL A 135 5.59 19.83 -8.02
C VAL A 135 5.91 18.34 -8.24
N ALA A 136 7.17 17.93 -8.23
CA ALA A 136 7.56 16.53 -8.39
C ALA A 136 7.06 15.69 -7.22
N LEU A 137 7.20 16.21 -5.99
CA LEU A 137 6.68 15.56 -4.79
C LEU A 137 5.15 15.41 -4.85
N ALA A 138 4.43 16.47 -5.23
CA ALA A 138 2.98 16.42 -5.37
C ALA A 138 2.54 15.38 -6.41
N ARG A 139 3.25 15.27 -7.53
CA ARG A 139 2.98 14.26 -8.56
C ARG A 139 3.18 12.84 -8.04
N GLU A 140 4.24 12.59 -7.27
CA GLU A 140 4.50 11.28 -6.68
C GLU A 140 3.47 10.89 -5.63
N ILE A 141 3.12 11.83 -4.74
CA ILE A 141 2.07 11.60 -3.73
C ILE A 141 0.75 11.30 -4.43
N LEU A 142 0.41 12.06 -5.47
CA LEU A 142 -0.80 11.83 -6.25
C LEU A 142 -0.76 10.45 -6.93
N ALA A 143 0.37 10.07 -7.54
CA ALA A 143 0.54 8.75 -8.15
C ALA A 143 0.36 7.61 -7.13
N VAL A 144 0.87 7.77 -5.91
CA VAL A 144 0.73 6.79 -4.82
C VAL A 144 -0.71 6.70 -4.33
N LEU A 145 -1.40 7.83 -4.20
CA LEU A 145 -2.79 7.87 -3.77
C LEU A 145 -3.72 7.24 -4.82
N VAL A 146 -3.56 7.62 -6.09
CA VAL A 146 -4.37 7.11 -7.21
C VAL A 146 -4.06 5.65 -7.47
N GLY A 147 -2.78 5.29 -7.59
CA GLY A 147 -2.33 3.90 -7.78
C GLY A 147 -2.72 3.02 -6.58
N GLY A 148 -2.54 3.52 -5.36
CA GLY A 148 -2.96 2.84 -4.14
C GLY A 148 -4.46 2.57 -4.12
N ALA A 149 -5.29 3.54 -4.49
CA ALA A 149 -6.74 3.36 -4.59
C ALA A 149 -7.15 2.38 -5.71
N ALA A 150 -6.49 2.44 -6.87
CA ALA A 150 -6.76 1.53 -7.98
C ALA A 150 -6.42 0.08 -7.61
N TYR A 151 -5.23 -0.14 -7.03
CA TYR A 151 -4.79 -1.46 -6.60
C TYR A 151 -5.63 -2.01 -5.45
N THR A 152 -6.00 -1.20 -4.45
CA THR A 152 -6.86 -1.69 -3.36
C THR A 152 -8.26 -2.04 -3.85
N ALA A 153 -8.82 -1.28 -4.79
CA ALA A 153 -10.09 -1.63 -5.41
C ALA A 153 -10.00 -2.93 -6.22
N MET A 154 -8.99 -3.06 -7.07
CA MET A 154 -8.77 -4.25 -7.90
C MET A 154 -8.53 -5.51 -7.05
N PHE A 155 -7.57 -5.46 -6.12
CA PHE A 155 -7.30 -6.61 -5.26
C PHE A 155 -8.42 -6.86 -4.27
N GLY A 156 -9.08 -5.82 -3.74
CA GLY A 156 -10.27 -5.98 -2.92
C GLY A 156 -11.36 -6.77 -3.64
N PHE A 157 -11.60 -6.47 -4.92
CA PHE A 157 -12.54 -7.22 -5.76
C PHE A 157 -12.12 -8.68 -5.96
N ILE A 158 -10.83 -8.92 -6.22
CA ILE A 158 -10.28 -10.29 -6.37
C ILE A 158 -10.47 -11.09 -5.08
N HIS A 159 -10.26 -10.49 -3.90
CA HIS A 159 -10.46 -11.14 -2.60
C HIS A 159 -11.94 -11.44 -2.31
N LEU A 160 -12.87 -10.67 -2.87
CA LEU A 160 -14.30 -10.93 -2.73
C LEU A 160 -14.76 -12.15 -3.55
N ILE A 161 -14.18 -12.34 -4.74
CA ILE A 161 -14.58 -13.43 -5.65
C ILE A 161 -13.83 -14.74 -5.33
N ASN A 162 -12.56 -14.64 -4.90
CA ASN A 162 -11.71 -15.80 -4.69
C ASN A 162 -11.46 -16.10 -3.22
N ARG A 163 -11.72 -17.34 -2.79
CA ARG A 163 -11.36 -17.83 -1.44
C ARG A 163 -9.85 -17.74 -1.15
N ARG A 164 -9.03 -17.79 -2.20
CA ARG A 164 -7.56 -17.65 -2.15
C ARG A 164 -7.13 -16.34 -2.81
N GLY A 165 -7.80 -15.24 -2.46
CA GLY A 165 -7.58 -13.92 -3.06
C GLY A 165 -6.12 -13.47 -3.07
N LEU A 166 -5.37 -13.75 -2.00
CA LEU A 166 -3.95 -13.40 -1.90
C LEU A 166 -3.10 -14.11 -2.98
N ILE A 167 -3.34 -15.41 -3.20
CA ILE A 167 -2.62 -16.17 -4.25
C ILE A 167 -3.02 -15.63 -5.63
N ALA A 168 -4.32 -15.41 -5.87
CA ALA A 168 -4.80 -14.86 -7.14
C ALA A 168 -4.24 -13.45 -7.42
N GLY A 169 -4.17 -12.60 -6.40
CA GLY A 169 -3.59 -11.25 -6.49
C GLY A 169 -2.09 -11.28 -6.77
N LEU A 170 -1.34 -12.17 -6.12
CA LEU A 170 0.10 -12.36 -6.40
C LEU A 170 0.33 -12.90 -7.82
N VAL A 171 -0.47 -13.86 -8.27
CA VAL A 171 -0.41 -14.37 -9.65
C VAL A 171 -0.69 -13.24 -10.63
N LEU A 172 -1.73 -12.43 -10.41
CA LEU A 172 -2.03 -11.29 -11.27
C LEU A 172 -0.89 -10.27 -11.27
N LEU A 173 -0.28 -9.97 -10.12
CA LEU A 173 0.84 -9.04 -10.05
C LEU A 173 2.09 -9.58 -10.78
N PHE A 174 2.51 -10.81 -10.50
CA PHE A 174 3.79 -11.35 -10.97
C PHE A 174 3.73 -11.98 -12.36
N LEU A 175 2.62 -12.61 -12.76
CA LEU A 175 2.50 -13.25 -14.07
C LEU A 175 1.88 -12.32 -15.12
N ILE A 176 1.10 -11.33 -14.71
CA ILE A 176 0.37 -10.46 -15.65
C ILE A 176 0.96 -9.05 -15.58
N ASP A 177 0.81 -8.36 -14.46
CA ASP A 177 1.09 -6.92 -14.37
C ASP A 177 2.57 -6.56 -14.60
N LEU A 178 3.48 -7.22 -13.87
CA LEU A 178 4.93 -6.99 -13.97
C LEU A 178 5.49 -7.31 -15.38
N PRO A 179 5.14 -8.44 -16.02
CA PRO A 179 5.55 -8.73 -17.40
C PRO A 179 4.98 -7.76 -18.42
N LEU A 180 3.68 -7.42 -18.34
CA LEU A 180 3.03 -6.46 -19.24
C LEU A 180 3.74 -5.11 -19.24
N GLY A 181 4.19 -4.70 -18.07
CA GLY A 181 4.92 -3.47 -17.89
C GLY A 181 6.32 -3.41 -18.53
N ARG A 182 6.90 -4.56 -18.86
CA ARG A 182 8.20 -4.68 -19.54
C ARG A 182 8.07 -4.75 -21.07
N VAL A 183 6.85 -4.82 -21.61
CA VAL A 183 6.62 -4.93 -23.05
C VAL A 183 6.80 -3.56 -23.72
N PRO A 184 7.61 -3.46 -24.80
CA PRO A 184 7.98 -2.19 -25.39
C PRO A 184 6.92 -1.65 -26.37
N PHE A 185 5.68 -1.35 -25.92
CA PHE A 185 4.63 -0.69 -26.75
C PHE A 185 3.57 0.01 -25.87
N GLY A 186 2.62 0.74 -26.48
CA GLY A 186 1.50 1.41 -25.79
C GLY A 186 0.58 0.50 -24.94
N ILE A 187 0.77 -0.82 -25.03
CA ILE A 187 0.15 -1.84 -24.16
C ILE A 187 0.63 -1.68 -22.70
N ARG A 188 1.81 -1.07 -22.48
CA ARG A 188 2.32 -0.73 -21.14
C ARG A 188 1.36 0.17 -20.35
N ASN A 189 0.60 1.04 -21.04
CA ASN A 189 -0.39 1.92 -20.41
C ASN A 189 -1.62 1.16 -19.86
N LEU A 190 -1.77 -0.13 -20.18
CA LEU A 190 -2.80 -0.99 -19.60
C LEU A 190 -2.36 -1.62 -18.28
N SER A 191 -1.06 -1.58 -17.94
CA SER A 191 -0.56 -2.02 -16.64
C SER A 191 -0.76 -0.90 -15.62
N PRO A 192 -1.49 -1.14 -14.52
CA PRO A 192 -1.63 -0.14 -13.45
C PRO A 192 -0.30 0.21 -12.75
N SER A 193 0.77 -0.56 -12.98
CA SER A 193 2.09 -0.37 -12.36
C SER A 193 2.99 0.64 -13.07
N TYR A 194 2.62 1.08 -14.29
CA TYR A 194 3.49 1.83 -15.21
C TYR A 194 2.89 3.11 -15.76
#